data_AF-A0A7K9AN63-F1
#
_entry.id   AF-A0A7K9AN63-F1
#
_cell.length_a   1.000
_cell.length_b   1.000
_cell.length_c   1.000
_cell.angle_alpha   90.00
_cell.angle_beta   90.00
_cell.angle_gamma   90.00
#
_symmetry.space_group_name_H-M   'P 1'
#
loop_
_entity.id
_entity.type
_entity.pdbx_description
1 polymer ?
#
loop_
_entity_poly.entity_id
_entity_poly.type
_entity_poly.pdbx_seq_one_letter_code
_entity_poly.pdbx_strand_id
1 'polypeptide(L)'
;CFACGERGVSISCQEKGCSCSFHLPCASEHSCIMQLFKEFRSFCWEHCPEQAVQTRPSVETTCIICLEPMGDKISHNTMVCPACKGPWFHQGCISVEGPSLALWAWLVHSSSTLLMLLVPLLQGQAVRASRSCFRCPQCNNKRKFLPEMLRMGILVPIP
;
A
#
# COMPACT_ATOMS: atom_id res chain seq x y z
N CYS A 1 2.63 10.57 -20.35
CA CYS A 1 2.80 10.19 -18.93
C CYS A 1 3.92 11.05 -18.34
N PHE A 2 3.73 11.69 -17.18
CA PHE A 2 4.78 12.51 -16.56
C PHE A 2 5.99 11.67 -16.10
N ALA A 3 5.74 10.43 -15.71
CA ALA A 3 6.73 9.54 -15.11
C ALA A 3 7.70 8.96 -16.15
N CYS A 4 7.18 8.37 -17.23
CA CYS A 4 8.00 7.74 -18.26
C CYS A 4 8.17 8.56 -19.55
N GLY A 5 7.51 9.71 -19.69
CA GLY A 5 7.56 10.55 -20.89
C GLY A 5 6.78 10.01 -22.11
N GLU A 6 6.43 8.72 -22.12
CA GLU A 6 5.77 8.08 -23.26
C GLU A 6 4.28 8.43 -23.41
N ARG A 7 3.76 8.20 -24.62
CA ARG A 7 2.34 8.32 -24.98
C ARG A 7 1.60 7.01 -24.73
N GLY A 8 0.33 7.09 -24.35
CA GLY A 8 -0.51 5.93 -24.07
C GLY A 8 -1.77 6.27 -23.28
N VAL A 9 -2.52 5.23 -22.89
CA VAL A 9 -3.69 5.38 -22.00
C VAL A 9 -3.19 5.86 -20.64
N SER A 10 -3.61 7.05 -20.25
CA SER A 10 -3.19 7.68 -19.01
C SER A 10 -4.38 8.06 -18.14
N ILE A 11 -4.10 8.16 -16.84
CA ILE A 11 -4.99 8.58 -15.78
C ILE A 11 -4.55 9.98 -15.37
N SER A 12 -5.49 10.91 -15.23
CA SER A 12 -5.19 12.29 -14.82
C SER A 12 -5.31 12.48 -13.32
N CYS A 13 -4.54 13.41 -12.76
CA CYS A 13 -4.75 13.88 -11.40
C CYS A 13 -6.13 14.55 -11.25
N GLN A 14 -6.81 14.28 -10.14
CA GLN A 14 -8.14 14.82 -9.83
C GLN A 14 -8.08 16.28 -9.34
N GLU A 15 -6.91 16.75 -8.89
CA GLU A 15 -6.75 18.09 -8.32
C GLU A 15 -7.01 19.19 -9.35
N LYS A 16 -7.71 20.25 -8.95
CA LYS A 16 -8.11 21.31 -9.87
C LYS A 16 -6.89 22.09 -10.33
N GLY A 17 -6.72 22.22 -11.65
CA GLY A 17 -5.58 22.92 -12.24
C GLY A 17 -4.31 22.08 -12.35
N CYS A 18 -4.32 20.83 -11.86
CA CYS A 18 -3.23 19.90 -12.10
C CYS A 18 -3.37 19.26 -13.49
N SER A 19 -2.31 19.34 -14.30
CA SER A 19 -2.25 18.73 -15.63
C SER A 19 -1.48 17.40 -15.65
N CYS A 20 -1.03 16.92 -14.49
CA CYS A 20 -0.27 15.67 -14.39
C CYS A 20 -1.14 14.49 -14.81
N SER A 21 -0.60 13.67 -15.72
CA SER A 21 -1.18 12.41 -16.16
C SER A 21 -0.15 11.30 -16.16
N PHE A 22 -0.56 10.10 -15.78
CA PHE A 22 0.33 8.96 -15.61
C PHE A 22 -0.30 7.65 -16.07
N HIS A 23 0.54 6.72 -16.51
CA HIS A 23 0.08 5.36 -16.76
C HIS A 23 -0.21 4.66 -15.43
N LEU A 24 -1.15 3.73 -15.44
CA LEU A 24 -1.44 2.86 -14.31
C LEU A 24 -0.18 2.19 -13.71
N PRO A 25 0.70 1.52 -14.49
CA PRO A 25 1.93 0.93 -13.95
C PRO A 25 2.93 1.97 -13.42
N CYS A 26 2.95 3.19 -13.99
CA CYS A 26 3.82 4.25 -13.50
C CYS A 26 3.32 4.86 -12.18
N ALA A 27 2.05 4.65 -11.82
CA ALA A 27 1.49 5.19 -10.58
C ALA A 27 2.17 4.58 -9.34
N SER A 28 2.37 3.26 -9.36
CA SER A 28 3.01 2.51 -8.26
C SER A 28 4.49 2.86 -8.08
N GLU A 29 5.18 3.17 -9.18
CA GLU A 29 6.61 3.50 -9.16
C GLU A 29 6.87 4.92 -8.65
N HIS A 30 5.95 5.86 -8.92
CA HIS A 30 6.10 7.29 -8.62
C HIS A 30 5.19 7.76 -7.48
N SER A 31 4.85 6.86 -6.54
CA SER A 31 4.08 7.18 -5.32
C SER A 31 2.76 7.92 -5.58
N CYS A 32 2.13 7.68 -6.73
CA CYS A 32 0.82 8.23 -7.05
C CYS A 32 -0.27 7.40 -6.37
N ILE A 33 -1.34 8.05 -5.93
CA ILE A 33 -2.42 7.39 -5.20
C ILE A 33 -3.63 7.17 -6.10
N MET A 34 -4.18 5.95 -6.05
CA MET A 34 -5.41 5.58 -6.75
C MET A 34 -6.46 5.13 -5.74
N GLN A 35 -7.54 5.90 -5.64
CA GLN A 35 -8.68 5.60 -4.80
C GLN A 35 -9.74 4.89 -5.66
N LEU A 36 -9.83 3.56 -5.50
CA LEU A 36 -10.81 2.73 -6.22
C LEU A 36 -12.13 2.54 -5.47
N PHE A 37 -12.45 3.38 -4.48
CA PHE A 37 -13.65 3.22 -3.65
C PHE A 37 -14.69 4.31 -3.92
N LYS A 38 -15.95 3.91 -4.12
CA LYS A 38 -17.08 4.76 -4.56
C LYS A 38 -16.85 5.33 -5.96
N GLU A 39 -16.13 6.44 -6.04
CA GLU A 39 -15.78 7.13 -7.28
C GLU A 39 -14.29 6.98 -7.49
N PHE A 40 -13.89 6.59 -8.70
CA PHE A 40 -12.49 6.52 -9.07
C PHE A 40 -11.85 7.91 -8.96
N ARG A 41 -10.79 8.03 -8.16
CA ARG A 41 -9.98 9.25 -8.04
C ARG A 41 -8.50 8.91 -8.05
N SER A 42 -7.71 9.80 -8.63
CA SER A 42 -6.27 9.62 -8.82
C SER A 42 -5.53 10.90 -8.46
N PHE A 43 -4.38 10.77 -7.81
CA PHE A 43 -3.58 11.90 -7.35
C PHE A 43 -2.11 11.69 -7.72
N CYS A 44 -1.46 12.71 -8.30
CA CYS A 44 -0.01 12.68 -8.52
C CYS A 44 0.74 12.85 -7.19
N TRP A 45 2.05 12.61 -7.19
CA TRP A 45 2.89 12.67 -5.99
C TRP A 45 2.82 14.00 -5.22
N GLU A 46 2.57 15.12 -5.90
CA GLU A 46 2.42 16.45 -5.27
C GLU A 46 1.05 16.66 -4.61
N HIS A 47 0.02 15.98 -5.13
CA HIS A 47 -1.36 16.14 -4.68
C HIS A 47 -1.88 14.88 -3.96
N CYS A 48 -0.98 13.98 -3.59
CA CYS A 48 -1.32 12.78 -2.85
C CYS A 48 -1.99 13.18 -1.52
N PRO A 49 -3.11 12.54 -1.14
CA PRO A 49 -3.72 12.80 0.14
C PRO A 49 -2.75 12.46 1.27
N GLU A 50 -2.74 13.31 2.30
CA GLU A 50 -1.96 13.09 3.52
C GLU A 50 -2.88 12.62 4.65
N GLN A 51 -2.33 11.82 5.57
CA GLN A 51 -3.01 11.50 6.82
C GLN A 51 -2.93 12.70 7.77
N ALA A 52 -4.03 13.01 8.46
CA ALA A 52 -4.10 14.09 9.45
C ALA A 52 -3.39 13.73 10.79
N VAL A 53 -2.15 13.25 10.71
CA VAL A 53 -1.34 12.85 11.87
C VAL A 53 -0.25 13.88 12.11
N GLN A 54 -0.30 14.48 13.29
CA GLN A 54 0.55 15.59 13.71
C GLN A 54 1.90 15.14 14.32
N THR A 55 2.06 13.85 14.59
CA THR A 55 3.26 13.30 15.25
C THR A 55 4.05 12.47 14.26
N ARG A 56 5.28 12.88 13.96
CA ARG A 56 6.26 12.11 13.18
C ARG A 56 6.65 10.85 13.95
N PRO A 57 6.80 9.68 13.30
CA PRO A 57 7.36 8.51 13.98
C PRO A 57 8.75 8.87 14.51
N SER A 58 9.06 8.47 15.75
CA SER A 58 10.43 8.56 16.26
C SER A 58 11.33 7.60 15.50
N VAL A 59 12.65 7.81 15.52
CA VAL A 59 13.63 6.90 14.90
C VAL A 59 13.52 5.47 15.46
N GLU A 60 13.00 5.32 16.67
CA GLU A 60 12.78 4.03 17.35
C GLU A 60 11.45 3.37 16.96
N THR A 61 10.60 4.06 16.22
CA THR A 61 9.30 3.53 15.82
C THR A 61 9.50 2.47 14.73
N THR A 62 8.99 1.27 14.95
CA THR A 62 9.06 0.17 13.97
C THR A 62 7.70 -0.07 13.31
N CYS A 63 7.74 -0.62 12.09
CA CYS A 63 6.55 -1.16 11.45
C CYS A 63 6.07 -2.39 12.21
N ILE A 64 4.83 -2.42 12.70
CA ILE A 64 4.36 -3.58 13.48
C ILE A 64 4.10 -4.86 12.65
N ILE A 65 4.23 -4.77 11.32
CA ILE A 65 4.04 -5.91 10.41
C ILE A 65 5.39 -6.56 10.07
N CYS A 66 6.39 -5.77 9.70
CA CYS A 66 7.71 -6.29 9.31
C CYS A 66 8.80 -6.11 10.37
N LEU A 67 8.52 -5.39 11.47
CA LEU A 67 9.42 -5.08 12.58
C LEU A 67 10.65 -4.23 12.23
N GLU A 68 10.76 -3.79 10.98
CA GLU A 68 11.81 -2.88 10.51
C GLU A 68 11.57 -1.43 10.99
N PRO A 69 12.63 -0.65 11.20
CA PRO A 69 12.53 0.75 11.61
C PRO A 69 11.82 1.58 10.56
N MET A 70 10.92 2.45 11.03
CA MET A 70 10.37 3.52 10.21
C MET A 70 11.47 4.54 9.99
N GLY A 71 11.81 4.79 8.72
CA GLY A 71 12.70 5.88 8.37
C GLY A 71 12.30 7.18 9.06
N ASP A 72 13.28 8.02 9.30
CA ASP A 72 13.15 9.24 10.09
C ASP A 72 12.23 10.29 9.44
N LYS A 73 11.68 10.10 8.25
CA LYS A 73 10.79 11.03 7.52
C LYS A 73 9.41 10.41 7.24
N ILE A 74 8.34 11.18 7.43
CA ILE A 74 7.02 10.82 6.92
C ILE A 74 7.13 10.79 5.39
N SER A 75 7.02 9.61 4.82
CA SER A 75 7.01 9.39 3.38
C SER A 75 5.63 8.93 2.95
N HIS A 76 5.36 8.93 1.63
CA HIS A 76 4.15 8.36 1.04
C HIS A 76 3.96 6.89 1.47
N ASN A 77 5.07 6.19 1.77
CA ASN A 77 5.10 4.81 2.21
C ASN A 77 4.86 4.62 3.71
N THR A 78 4.51 5.66 4.46
CA THR A 78 4.31 5.59 5.92
C THR A 78 2.84 5.79 6.27
N MET A 79 2.27 4.86 7.04
CA MET A 79 0.85 4.78 7.34
C MET A 79 0.61 4.59 8.84
N VAL A 80 -0.52 5.11 9.35
CA VAL A 80 -0.92 4.97 10.76
C VAL A 80 -2.42 4.72 10.89
N CYS A 81 -2.80 3.98 11.94
CA CYS A 81 -4.20 3.72 12.21
C CYS A 81 -4.92 4.99 12.72
N PRO A 82 -5.98 5.47 12.06
CA PRO A 82 -6.73 6.66 12.50
C PRO A 82 -7.54 6.43 13.80
N ALA A 83 -7.69 5.18 14.24
CA ALA A 83 -8.46 4.83 15.43
C ALA A 83 -7.62 4.84 16.71
N CYS A 84 -6.53 4.08 16.73
CA CYS A 84 -5.70 3.95 17.92
C CYS A 84 -4.46 4.84 17.89
N LYS A 85 -4.11 5.45 16.74
CA LYS A 85 -2.94 6.33 16.56
C LYS A 85 -1.60 5.71 17.05
N GLY A 86 -1.58 4.41 17.29
CA GLY A 86 -0.54 3.73 18.03
C GLY A 86 0.55 3.17 17.11
N PRO A 87 0.24 2.13 16.32
CA PRO A 87 1.22 1.52 15.44
C PRO A 87 1.34 2.25 14.10
N TRP A 88 2.57 2.30 13.61
CA TRP A 88 2.92 2.71 12.27
C TRP A 88 3.11 1.48 11.39
N PHE A 89 2.86 1.65 10.10
CA PHE A 89 2.99 0.62 9.08
C PHE A 89 3.65 1.18 7.82
N HIS A 90 4.40 0.34 7.10
CA HIS A 90 4.72 0.66 5.71
C HIS A 90 3.47 0.48 4.85
N GLN A 91 3.23 1.38 3.90
CA GLN A 91 2.15 1.27 2.92
C GLN A 91 2.19 -0.11 2.22
N GLY A 92 3.38 -0.54 1.79
CA GLY A 92 3.59 -1.85 1.17
C GLY A 92 3.36 -3.04 2.11
N CYS A 93 3.49 -2.87 3.44
CA CYS A 93 3.16 -3.92 4.41
C CYS A 93 1.65 -4.06 4.64
N ILE A 94 0.87 -3.00 4.37
CA ILE A 94 -0.60 -3.03 4.47
C ILE A 94 -1.23 -3.51 3.17
N SER A 95 -0.64 -3.16 2.03
CA SER A 95 -1.08 -3.65 0.71
C SER A 95 -1.03 -5.17 0.69
N VAL A 96 -2.15 -5.79 0.36
CA VAL A 96 -2.31 -7.25 0.39
C VAL A 96 -1.71 -7.93 -0.85
N GLU A 97 -1.00 -7.17 -1.68
CA GLU A 97 -0.35 -7.70 -2.88
C GLU A 97 1.00 -8.30 -2.51
N GLY A 98 0.97 -9.61 -2.22
CA GLY A 98 2.09 -10.54 -2.42
C GLY A 98 3.34 -10.30 -1.57
N PRO A 99 4.19 -11.31 -1.40
CA PRO A 99 5.32 -11.19 -0.49
C PRO A 99 6.33 -10.17 -1.03
N SER A 100 7.01 -9.49 -0.10
CA SER A 100 8.13 -8.56 -0.35
C SER A 100 8.87 -8.85 -1.65
N LEU A 101 9.15 -7.82 -2.46
CA LEU A 101 10.54 -7.47 -2.75
C LEU A 101 11.56 -8.66 -2.82
N ALA A 102 11.90 -9.11 -1.61
CA ALA A 102 12.87 -10.15 -1.37
C ALA A 102 12.37 -11.57 -1.67
N LEU A 103 11.12 -11.92 -1.36
CA LEU A 103 10.64 -13.31 -1.45
C LEU A 103 10.49 -13.79 -2.89
N TRP A 104 10.07 -12.93 -3.82
CA TRP A 104 10.07 -13.29 -5.24
C TRP A 104 11.50 -13.41 -5.77
N ALA A 105 12.42 -12.53 -5.36
CA ALA A 105 13.83 -12.63 -5.73
C ALA A 105 14.48 -13.93 -5.24
N TRP A 106 14.09 -14.44 -4.07
CA TRP A 106 14.50 -15.76 -3.55
C TRP A 106 13.85 -16.94 -4.28
N LEU A 107 12.56 -16.84 -4.65
CA LEU A 107 11.84 -17.91 -5.36
C LEU A 107 12.29 -18.11 -6.81
N VAL A 108 12.70 -17.04 -7.52
CA VAL A 108 13.21 -17.16 -8.90
C VAL A 108 14.65 -17.71 -8.95
N HIS A 109 15.39 -17.67 -7.84
CA HIS A 109 16.78 -18.15 -7.78
C HIS A 109 16.96 -19.60 -7.30
N SER A 110 15.91 -20.27 -6.79
CA SER A 110 16.02 -21.66 -6.35
C SER A 110 15.40 -22.61 -7.37
N SER A 111 16.22 -23.25 -8.19
CA SER A 111 15.82 -24.19 -9.26
C SER A 111 15.14 -25.48 -8.79
N SER A 112 14.55 -25.53 -7.59
CA SER A 112 13.91 -26.72 -7.04
C SER A 112 12.41 -26.69 -7.27
N THR A 113 11.96 -27.38 -8.32
CA THR A 113 10.54 -27.60 -8.66
C THR A 113 9.74 -28.29 -7.53
N LEU A 114 10.42 -28.96 -6.59
CA LEU A 114 9.79 -29.59 -5.43
C LEU A 114 9.27 -28.56 -4.40
N LEU A 115 9.91 -27.40 -4.28
CA LEU A 115 9.47 -26.33 -3.38
C LEU A 115 8.16 -25.69 -3.90
N MET A 116 8.01 -25.59 -5.23
CA MET A 116 6.84 -25.00 -5.90
C MET A 116 5.53 -25.76 -5.63
N LEU A 117 5.59 -27.07 -5.38
CA LEU A 117 4.40 -27.90 -5.10
C LEU A 117 4.00 -27.95 -3.61
N LEU A 118 4.89 -27.55 -2.69
CA LEU A 118 4.61 -27.48 -1.25
C LEU A 118 4.20 -26.08 -0.77
N VAL A 119 4.49 -25.05 -1.55
CA VAL A 119 4.07 -23.66 -1.30
C VAL A 119 2.55 -23.54 -1.05
N PRO A 120 1.64 -24.24 -1.75
CA PRO A 120 0.20 -24.16 -1.46
C PRO A 120 -0.18 -24.69 -0.05
N LEU A 121 0.58 -25.63 0.51
CA LEU A 121 0.29 -26.27 1.79
C LEU A 121 0.85 -25.46 2.98
N LEU A 122 1.91 -24.69 2.77
CA LEU A 122 2.42 -23.71 3.76
C LEU A 122 1.71 -22.34 3.64
N GLN A 123 1.17 -22.00 2.47
CA GLN A 123 0.29 -20.84 2.26
C GLN A 123 -1.16 -21.09 2.72
N GLY A 124 -1.47 -22.31 3.19
CA GLY A 124 -2.80 -22.77 3.61
C GLY A 124 -3.45 -22.04 4.79
N GLN A 125 -2.90 -20.92 5.26
CA GLN A 125 -3.53 -20.07 6.28
C GLN A 125 -3.70 -18.58 5.93
N ALA A 126 -3.41 -18.11 4.72
CA ALA A 126 -3.35 -16.65 4.52
C ALA A 126 -3.88 -16.09 3.20
N VAL A 127 -5.08 -16.48 2.72
CA VAL A 127 -5.84 -15.58 1.80
C VAL A 127 -7.35 -15.68 2.06
N ARG A 128 -7.82 -15.02 3.12
CA ARG A 128 -9.17 -14.42 3.13
C ARG A 128 -9.03 -12.91 3.28
N ALA A 129 -8.38 -12.29 2.29
CA ALA A 129 -8.22 -10.84 2.19
C ALA A 129 -9.43 -10.19 1.53
N SER A 130 -10.63 -10.55 1.99
CA SER A 130 -11.83 -9.80 1.63
C SER A 130 -11.84 -8.48 2.41
N ARG A 131 -12.49 -7.46 1.83
CA ARG A 131 -12.89 -6.24 2.54
C ARG A 131 -13.58 -6.51 3.88
N SER A 132 -14.17 -7.70 4.10
CA SER A 132 -14.80 -8.08 5.37
C SER A 132 -13.79 -8.25 6.52
N CYS A 133 -12.58 -8.73 6.23
CA CYS A 133 -11.51 -9.03 7.19
C CYS A 133 -10.48 -7.90 7.37
N PHE A 134 -10.45 -6.91 6.47
CA PHE A 134 -9.46 -5.83 6.52
C PHE A 134 -9.69 -4.87 7.70
N ARG A 135 -8.81 -4.94 8.71
CA ARG A 135 -8.92 -4.27 10.02
C ARG A 135 -7.53 -3.87 10.53
N CYS A 136 -7.47 -2.91 11.45
CA CYS A 136 -6.21 -2.60 12.12
C CYS A 136 -5.73 -3.82 12.93
N PRO A 137 -4.50 -4.31 12.75
CA PRO A 137 -4.00 -5.48 13.48
C PRO A 137 -3.84 -5.23 14.99
N GLN A 138 -3.71 -3.97 15.43
CA GLN A 138 -3.55 -3.63 16.84
C GLN A 138 -4.88 -3.45 17.57
N CYS A 139 -5.80 -2.66 17.03
CA CYS A 139 -7.06 -2.32 17.72
C CYS A 139 -8.30 -2.98 17.13
N ASN A 140 -8.15 -3.80 16.10
CA ASN A 140 -9.22 -4.47 15.36
C ASN A 140 -10.31 -3.52 14.79
N ASN A 141 -10.05 -2.20 14.79
CA ASN A 141 -10.99 -1.21 14.32
C ASN A 141 -11.08 -1.30 12.79
N LYS A 142 -12.29 -1.56 12.29
CA LYS A 142 -12.58 -1.57 10.85
C LYS A 142 -13.10 -0.24 10.34
N ARG A 143 -13.98 0.38 11.14
CA ARG A 143 -14.83 1.52 10.72
C ARG A 143 -14.01 2.74 10.33
N LYS A 144 -12.91 3.02 11.04
CA LYS A 144 -12.00 4.12 10.71
C LYS A 144 -10.83 3.65 9.85
N PHE A 145 -10.34 2.44 10.07
CA PHE A 145 -9.14 1.93 9.41
C PHE A 145 -9.33 1.70 7.90
N LEU A 146 -10.32 0.90 7.51
CA LEU A 146 -10.54 0.56 6.10
C LEU A 146 -10.75 1.80 5.19
N PRO A 147 -11.64 2.76 5.50
CA PRO A 147 -11.81 3.91 4.62
C PRO A 147 -10.56 4.78 4.52
N GLU A 148 -9.76 4.87 5.59
CA GLU A 148 -8.50 5.62 5.57
C GLU A 148 -7.46 4.91 4.70
N MET A 149 -7.30 3.59 4.83
CA MET A 149 -6.36 2.86 3.98
C MET A 149 -6.73 2.98 2.49
N LEU A 150 -8.03 2.88 2.17
CA LEU A 150 -8.53 3.10 0.81
C LEU A 150 -8.30 4.55 0.32
N ARG A 151 -8.47 5.54 1.19
CA ARG A 151 -8.15 6.96 0.91
C ARG A 151 -6.67 7.14 0.58
N MET A 152 -5.80 6.42 1.27
CA MET A 152 -4.36 6.46 1.03
C MET A 152 -3.89 5.52 -0.10
N GLY A 153 -4.82 5.00 -0.91
CA GLY A 153 -4.50 4.21 -2.11
C GLY A 153 -4.14 2.75 -1.87
N ILE A 154 -4.39 2.21 -0.67
CA ILE A 154 -4.26 0.78 -0.43
C ILE A 154 -5.33 0.03 -1.22
N LEU A 155 -4.90 -0.82 -2.15
CA LEU A 155 -5.78 -1.73 -2.86
C LEU A 155 -6.16 -2.89 -1.94
N VAL A 156 -7.46 -3.02 -1.66
CA VAL A 156 -8.02 -4.15 -0.94
C VAL A 156 -8.87 -4.94 -1.93
N PRO A 157 -8.50 -6.18 -2.29
CA PRO A 157 -9.27 -7.01 -3.20
C PRO A 157 -10.72 -7.14 -2.73
N ILE A 158 -11.66 -6.93 -3.66
CA ILE A 158 -13.07 -7.22 -3.45
C ILE A 158 -13.28 -8.67 -3.94
N PRO A 159 -13.86 -9.57 -3.12
CA PRO A 159 -14.20 -10.91 -3.57
C PRO A 159 -15.30 -10.90 -4.64
#